data_AF-A0A418EWG0-F1
#
_entry.id   AF-A0A418EWG0-F1
#
_cell.length_a   1.000
_cell.length_b   1.000
_cell.length_c   1.000
_cell.angle_alpha   90.00
_cell.angle_beta   90.00
_cell.angle_gamma   90.00
#
_symmetry.space_group_name_H-M   'P 1'
#
loop_
_entity.id
_entity.type
_entity.pdbx_description
1 polymer ?
#
loop_
_entity_poly.entity_id
_entity_poly.type
_entity_poly.pdbx_seq_one_letter_code
_entity_poly.pdbx_strand_id
1 'polypeptide(L)'
;WSGERSFGGKCLHAIDPTGATVNPYQSVIHIMGRTLEVFDDDKLIPALGFGDSKTGSASCFSLSADGEPCHGFDEVLYRYAQVTPTLQLSGPTNFAPVIEEAIRIVERTRQYHILIIVADGQVSNEKETRDAIVAASNYPLSIVMVGVGDGPWDMMEEFDDQLPARRFDNFQFVEYNKSVIHIMGRTLEAFDDDKLIPTLGFGDVRTGSTSFFHLGVNSNPCHGFDDVLDRYKQLTPTIKLSGPTNFAPVIQETIRIVQRTRQYHILVIVADGQVSNEKETRDAIVAASNYPLSIVMVGVGDGPWDMMEEFDDQLPARRFDNFQFVEYNKVLRLNQRNPEVGFATAALMEIPGTSHSFFHNSWVCFVDQFKTIKQLGLLQ
;
A
#
# COMPACT_ATOMS: atom_id res chain seq x y z
N TRP A 1 -5.88 20.55 16.25
CA TRP A 1 -5.89 20.67 14.78
C TRP A 1 -4.82 19.71 14.30
N SER A 2 -5.16 18.75 13.44
CA SER A 2 -4.32 17.61 13.04
C SER A 2 -3.30 17.95 11.93
N GLY A 3 -3.37 19.16 11.35
CA GLY A 3 -2.48 19.64 10.30
C GLY A 3 -1.44 20.68 10.74
N GLU A 4 -1.19 20.83 12.04
CA GLU A 4 -0.27 21.84 12.56
C GLU A 4 1.17 21.59 12.09
N ARG A 5 1.65 20.34 12.20
CA ARG A 5 2.99 19.93 11.75
C ARG A 5 2.97 19.41 10.32
N SER A 6 2.04 18.52 10.01
CA SER A 6 1.93 17.78 8.73
C SER A 6 1.45 18.61 7.55
N PHE A 7 0.75 19.72 7.79
CA PHE A 7 0.25 20.58 6.70
C PHE A 7 0.49 22.07 6.95
N GLY A 8 1.56 22.39 7.68
CA GLY A 8 2.05 23.75 7.86
C GLY A 8 1.04 24.67 8.55
N GLY A 9 0.26 24.10 9.47
CA GLY A 9 -0.85 24.79 10.08
C GLY A 9 -1.90 25.19 9.04
N LYS A 10 -2.41 24.23 8.27
CA LYS A 10 -3.62 24.38 7.46
C LYS A 10 -4.59 23.23 7.73
N CYS A 11 -5.86 23.43 7.39
CA CYS A 11 -6.85 22.36 7.44
C CYS A 11 -6.46 21.29 6.42
N LEU A 12 -6.44 20.01 6.82
CA LEU A 12 -6.07 18.88 5.95
C LEU A 12 -7.01 18.69 4.76
N HIS A 13 -8.15 19.39 4.76
CA HIS A 13 -9.17 19.38 3.70
C HIS A 13 -9.23 20.68 2.91
N ALA A 14 -8.34 21.63 3.20
CA ALA A 14 -8.29 22.87 2.46
C ALA A 14 -8.05 22.57 0.97
N ILE A 15 -9.02 22.90 0.12
CA ILE A 15 -8.88 22.83 -1.33
C ILE A 15 -8.23 24.13 -1.78
N ASP A 16 -7.09 24.03 -2.45
CA ASP A 16 -6.46 25.18 -3.08
C ASP A 16 -7.20 25.51 -4.39
N PRO A 17 -7.88 26.67 -4.49
CA PRO A 17 -8.63 27.04 -5.69
C PRO A 17 -7.74 27.26 -6.91
N THR A 18 -6.43 27.43 -6.72
CA THR A 18 -5.46 27.57 -7.81
C THR A 18 -4.92 26.22 -8.30
N GLY A 19 -5.14 25.13 -7.55
CA GLY A 19 -4.56 23.82 -7.81
C GLY A 19 -3.04 23.75 -7.60
N ALA A 20 -2.40 24.80 -7.10
CA ALA A 20 -0.96 24.85 -6.89
C ALA A 20 -0.51 23.87 -5.79
N THR A 21 -1.33 23.71 -4.76
CA THR A 21 -1.11 22.78 -3.64
C THR A 21 -2.24 21.74 -3.55
N VAL A 22 -1.85 20.49 -3.28
CA VAL A 22 -2.79 19.40 -2.96
C VAL A 22 -2.75 19.16 -1.46
N ASN A 23 -3.90 18.96 -0.84
CA ASN A 23 -3.95 18.59 0.58
C ASN A 23 -3.68 17.08 0.77
N PRO A 24 -3.36 16.62 1.99
CA PRO A 24 -3.00 15.22 2.23
C PRO A 24 -4.07 14.20 1.79
N TYR A 25 -5.35 14.55 1.88
CA TYR A 25 -6.43 13.68 1.39
C TYR A 25 -6.48 13.61 -0.13
N GLN A 26 -6.37 14.74 -0.82
CA GLN A 26 -6.25 14.78 -2.28
C GLN A 26 -5.02 14.00 -2.75
N SER A 27 -3.91 14.13 -2.02
CA SER A 27 -2.72 13.30 -2.25
C SER A 27 -3.08 11.84 -2.13
N VAL A 28 -3.60 11.35 -0.99
CA VAL A 28 -3.92 9.92 -0.81
C VAL A 28 -4.89 9.39 -1.87
N ILE A 29 -5.95 10.12 -2.20
CA ILE A 29 -6.91 9.69 -3.25
C ILE A 29 -6.21 9.58 -4.60
N HIS A 30 -5.42 10.58 -4.99
CA HIS A 30 -4.64 10.55 -6.23
C HIS A 30 -3.63 9.40 -6.25
N ILE A 31 -3.02 9.16 -5.09
CA ILE A 31 -1.99 8.15 -4.87
C ILE A 31 -2.54 6.74 -5.02
N MET A 32 -3.63 6.46 -4.31
CA MET A 32 -4.31 5.18 -4.32
C MET A 32 -4.93 4.96 -5.69
N GLY A 33 -5.42 6.02 -6.34
CA GLY A 33 -5.89 5.93 -7.71
C GLY A 33 -4.86 5.45 -8.70
N ARG A 34 -3.68 6.06 -8.71
CA ARG A 34 -2.61 5.64 -9.61
C ARG A 34 -2.14 4.21 -9.35
N THR A 35 -2.15 3.79 -8.09
CA THR A 35 -1.60 2.51 -7.67
C THR A 35 -2.61 1.37 -7.80
N LEU A 36 -3.90 1.63 -7.55
CA LEU A 36 -4.92 0.60 -7.42
C LEU A 36 -5.89 0.51 -8.60
N GLU A 37 -6.05 1.57 -9.39
CA GLU A 37 -6.95 1.55 -10.55
C GLU A 37 -6.51 0.52 -11.63
N VAL A 38 -5.23 0.13 -11.65
CA VAL A 38 -4.73 -0.94 -12.54
C VAL A 38 -5.24 -2.34 -12.13
N PHE A 39 -5.72 -2.49 -10.89
CA PHE A 39 -6.30 -3.72 -10.36
C PHE A 39 -7.85 -3.68 -10.29
N ASP A 40 -8.45 -2.59 -10.79
CA ASP A 40 -9.90 -2.39 -10.84
C ASP A 40 -10.44 -2.72 -12.24
N ASP A 41 -11.11 -3.87 -12.36
CA ASP A 41 -11.58 -4.39 -13.65
C ASP A 41 -12.72 -3.55 -14.24
N ASP A 42 -13.59 -2.99 -13.40
CA ASP A 42 -14.76 -2.23 -13.84
C ASP A 42 -14.58 -0.72 -13.74
N LYS A 43 -13.58 -0.26 -13.00
CA LYS A 43 -13.29 1.16 -12.73
C LYS A 43 -14.44 1.87 -12.03
N LEU A 44 -15.35 1.14 -11.38
CA LEU A 44 -16.50 1.68 -10.68
C LEU A 44 -16.20 1.72 -9.19
N ILE A 45 -15.96 2.93 -8.69
CA ILE A 45 -15.53 3.15 -7.32
C ILE A 45 -16.65 3.85 -6.55
N PRO A 46 -17.42 3.14 -5.71
CA PRO A 46 -18.31 3.83 -4.79
C PRO A 46 -17.44 4.66 -3.85
N ALA A 47 -17.77 5.95 -3.77
CA ALA A 47 -16.98 6.93 -3.05
C ALA A 47 -17.90 7.64 -2.07
N LEU A 48 -17.72 7.38 -0.77
CA LEU A 48 -18.59 7.96 0.25
C LEU A 48 -17.78 8.78 1.26
N GLY A 49 -18.41 9.81 1.81
CA GLY A 49 -17.93 10.57 2.96
C GLY A 49 -18.64 10.16 4.25
N PHE A 50 -18.03 10.50 5.38
CA PHE A 50 -18.60 10.31 6.72
C PHE A 50 -18.07 11.39 7.67
N GLY A 51 -18.66 11.52 8.87
CA GLY A 51 -18.21 12.50 9.87
C GLY A 51 -18.60 13.95 9.57
N ASP A 52 -19.57 14.19 8.68
CA ASP A 52 -20.17 15.52 8.53
C ASP A 52 -21.26 15.77 9.57
N SER A 53 -21.66 17.03 9.76
CA SER A 53 -22.66 17.41 10.77
C SER A 53 -24.05 16.85 10.51
N LYS A 54 -24.32 16.39 9.29
CA LYS A 54 -25.61 15.79 8.92
C LYS A 54 -25.65 14.30 9.22
N THR A 55 -24.60 13.54 8.87
CA THR A 55 -24.55 12.09 9.12
C THR A 55 -24.00 11.73 10.49
N GLY A 56 -23.18 12.61 11.08
CA GLY A 56 -22.52 12.41 12.36
C GLY A 56 -21.73 11.09 12.39
N SER A 57 -21.82 10.37 13.51
CA SER A 57 -21.19 9.06 13.70
C SER A 57 -22.08 7.87 13.30
N ALA A 58 -23.25 8.12 12.71
CA ALA A 58 -24.30 7.11 12.52
C ALA A 58 -24.48 6.65 11.07
N SER A 59 -23.96 7.37 10.08
CA SER A 59 -24.12 7.03 8.66
C SER A 59 -23.04 7.64 7.78
N CYS A 60 -22.93 7.14 6.55
CA CYS A 60 -22.12 7.69 5.46
C CYS A 60 -23.01 8.30 4.37
N PHE A 61 -22.43 9.09 3.47
CA PHE A 61 -23.11 9.73 2.33
C PHE A 61 -22.28 9.60 1.06
N SER A 62 -22.92 9.39 -0.10
CA SER A 62 -22.18 9.33 -1.36
C SER A 62 -21.60 10.69 -1.76
N LEU A 63 -20.37 10.69 -2.26
CA LEU A 63 -19.75 11.85 -2.91
C LEU A 63 -20.35 12.10 -4.31
N SER A 64 -21.01 11.09 -4.90
CA SER A 64 -21.83 11.30 -6.09
C SER A 64 -23.25 11.72 -5.70
N ALA A 65 -23.80 12.68 -6.44
CA ALA A 65 -25.11 13.29 -6.16
C ALA A 65 -26.30 12.32 -6.33
N ASP A 66 -26.12 11.27 -7.14
CA ASP A 66 -27.11 10.22 -7.45
C ASP A 66 -26.86 8.91 -6.69
N GLY A 67 -25.77 8.81 -5.94
CA GLY A 67 -25.37 7.57 -5.27
C GLY A 67 -24.69 6.55 -6.18
N GLU A 68 -24.44 6.90 -7.45
CA GLU A 68 -23.74 6.01 -8.37
C GLU A 68 -22.23 5.96 -8.08
N PRO A 69 -21.54 4.85 -8.40
CA PRO A 69 -20.09 4.77 -8.33
C PRO A 69 -19.40 5.80 -9.23
N CYS A 70 -18.25 6.29 -8.79
CA CYS A 70 -17.37 7.12 -9.60
C CYS A 70 -16.65 6.28 -10.67
N HIS A 71 -16.40 6.84 -11.84
CA HIS A 71 -15.58 6.22 -12.89
C HIS A 71 -14.10 6.52 -12.65
N GLY A 72 -13.42 5.63 -11.95
CA GLY A 72 -12.02 5.74 -11.58
C GLY A 72 -11.75 6.79 -10.51
N PHE A 73 -10.51 6.85 -10.04
CA PHE A 73 -10.13 7.72 -8.92
C PHE A 73 -10.01 9.19 -9.30
N ASP A 74 -9.87 9.51 -10.58
CA ASP A 74 -9.94 10.89 -11.08
C ASP A 74 -11.32 11.49 -10.82
N GLU A 75 -12.41 10.73 -11.04
CA GLU A 75 -13.75 11.19 -10.68
C GLU A 75 -13.91 11.27 -9.16
N VAL A 76 -13.39 10.30 -8.39
CA VAL A 76 -13.40 10.38 -6.91
C VAL A 76 -12.75 11.68 -6.43
N LEU A 77 -11.57 12.02 -6.96
CA LEU A 77 -10.83 13.24 -6.61
C LEU A 77 -11.59 14.51 -7.03
N TYR A 78 -12.21 14.48 -8.21
CA TYR A 78 -13.06 15.58 -8.68
C TYR A 78 -14.26 15.79 -7.76
N ARG A 79 -15.03 14.74 -7.46
CA ARG A 79 -16.19 14.78 -6.56
C ARG A 79 -15.79 15.24 -5.16
N TYR A 80 -14.69 14.71 -4.65
CA TYR A 80 -14.11 15.10 -3.37
C TYR A 80 -13.84 16.62 -3.31
N ALA A 81 -13.20 17.19 -4.35
CA ALA A 81 -12.92 18.62 -4.41
C ALA A 81 -14.18 19.50 -4.53
N GLN A 82 -15.26 18.99 -5.13
CA GLN A 82 -16.55 19.71 -5.22
C GLN A 82 -17.34 19.65 -3.92
N VAL A 83 -17.40 18.49 -3.28
CA VAL A 83 -18.24 18.26 -2.11
C VAL A 83 -17.60 18.84 -0.85
N THR A 84 -16.29 18.66 -0.67
CA THR A 84 -15.57 19.04 0.57
C THR A 84 -15.81 20.50 1.01
N PRO A 85 -15.75 21.53 0.12
CA PRO A 85 -16.01 22.92 0.52
C PRO A 85 -17.43 23.19 1.03
N THR A 86 -18.39 22.30 0.71
CA THR A 86 -19.80 22.44 1.09
C THR A 86 -20.13 21.75 2.43
N LEU A 87 -19.24 20.91 2.92
CA LEU A 87 -19.47 20.12 4.13
C LEU A 87 -19.21 20.95 5.39
N GLN A 88 -20.04 20.73 6.40
CA GLN A 88 -19.75 21.17 7.76
C GLN A 88 -19.22 19.98 8.54
N LEU A 89 -17.92 19.97 8.78
CA LEU A 89 -17.21 18.87 9.43
C LEU A 89 -17.53 18.82 10.92
N SER A 90 -17.80 17.64 11.49
CA SER A 90 -18.20 17.52 12.90
C SER A 90 -17.80 16.21 13.57
N GLY A 91 -17.32 16.26 14.82
CA GLY A 91 -17.08 15.07 15.65
C GLY A 91 -18.30 14.49 16.31
N PRO A 92 -18.28 13.18 16.69
CA PRO A 92 -17.16 12.19 16.74
C PRO A 92 -16.97 11.24 15.53
N THR A 93 -15.81 10.56 15.41
CA THR A 93 -15.43 9.69 14.24
C THR A 93 -15.80 8.27 14.59
N ASN A 94 -16.44 7.60 13.65
CA ASN A 94 -16.77 6.20 13.73
C ASN A 94 -16.58 5.57 12.35
N PHE A 95 -15.74 4.53 12.24
CA PHE A 95 -15.59 3.79 10.98
C PHE A 95 -16.64 2.70 10.81
N ALA A 96 -17.43 2.38 11.85
CA ALA A 96 -18.43 1.32 11.74
C ALA A 96 -19.42 1.53 10.58
N PRO A 97 -20.01 2.73 10.36
CA PRO A 97 -20.98 2.90 9.27
C PRO A 97 -20.38 2.71 7.88
N VAL A 98 -19.12 3.08 7.68
CA VAL A 98 -18.44 2.90 6.39
C VAL A 98 -18.05 1.44 6.15
N ILE A 99 -17.57 0.76 7.19
CA ILE A 99 -17.25 -0.67 7.12
C ILE A 99 -18.52 -1.50 6.85
N GLU A 100 -19.62 -1.17 7.52
CA GLU A 100 -20.92 -1.82 7.29
C GLU A 100 -21.46 -1.61 5.88
N GLU A 101 -21.25 -0.43 5.28
CA GLU A 101 -21.63 -0.18 3.89
C GLU A 101 -20.73 -0.96 2.91
N ALA A 102 -19.44 -1.07 3.19
CA ALA A 102 -18.54 -1.92 2.41
C ALA A 102 -18.94 -3.41 2.46
N ILE A 103 -19.36 -3.91 3.64
CA ILE A 103 -19.93 -5.25 3.78
C ILE A 103 -21.16 -5.41 2.88
N ARG A 104 -22.10 -4.45 2.91
CA ARG A 104 -23.30 -4.47 2.05
C ARG A 104 -22.97 -4.49 0.56
N ILE A 105 -21.95 -3.74 0.15
CA ILE A 105 -21.47 -3.75 -1.24
C ILE A 105 -20.95 -5.13 -1.60
N VAL A 106 -20.07 -5.72 -0.77
CA VAL A 106 -19.51 -7.07 -0.95
C VAL A 106 -20.62 -8.13 -1.02
N GLU A 107 -21.64 -8.04 -0.18
CA GLU A 107 -22.79 -8.96 -0.21
C GLU A 107 -23.60 -8.87 -1.51
N ARG A 108 -23.74 -7.66 -2.06
CA ARG A 108 -24.47 -7.40 -3.30
C ARG A 108 -23.69 -7.86 -4.52
N THR A 109 -22.40 -7.53 -4.59
CA THR A 109 -21.53 -7.83 -5.73
C THR A 109 -21.02 -9.26 -5.72
N ARG A 110 -20.92 -9.89 -4.53
CA ARG A 110 -20.33 -11.22 -4.30
C ARG A 110 -18.88 -11.32 -4.77
N GLN A 111 -18.16 -10.21 -4.73
CA GLN A 111 -16.79 -10.05 -5.18
C GLN A 111 -15.91 -9.61 -4.01
N TYR A 112 -14.61 -9.85 -4.12
CA TYR A 112 -13.67 -9.35 -3.13
C TYR A 112 -13.49 -7.85 -3.32
N HIS A 113 -13.45 -7.11 -2.21
CA HIS A 113 -13.28 -5.65 -2.21
C HIS A 113 -12.17 -5.28 -1.24
N ILE A 114 -11.48 -4.17 -1.54
CA ILE A 114 -10.69 -3.47 -0.54
C ILE A 114 -11.34 -2.12 -0.27
N LEU A 115 -11.58 -1.90 1.01
CA LEU A 115 -12.07 -0.65 1.56
C LEU A 115 -10.87 0.23 1.93
N ILE A 116 -10.75 1.39 1.28
CA ILE A 116 -9.74 2.38 1.65
C ILE A 116 -10.39 3.46 2.52
N ILE A 117 -9.89 3.65 3.74
CA ILE A 117 -10.33 4.70 4.66
C ILE A 117 -9.19 5.69 4.82
N VAL A 118 -9.35 6.94 4.37
CA VAL A 118 -8.39 8.02 4.62
C VAL A 118 -8.89 8.85 5.78
N ALA A 119 -8.12 9.03 6.85
CA ALA A 119 -8.57 9.76 8.04
C ALA A 119 -7.46 10.46 8.83
N ASP A 120 -7.80 11.51 9.57
CA ASP A 120 -6.83 12.39 10.24
C ASP A 120 -6.77 12.29 11.76
N GLY A 121 -7.38 11.26 12.33
CA GLY A 121 -7.31 11.02 13.75
C GLY A 121 -7.93 9.71 14.19
N GLN A 122 -7.90 9.50 15.51
CA GLN A 122 -8.47 8.31 16.14
C GLN A 122 -9.99 8.33 16.12
N VAL A 123 -10.59 7.14 16.12
CA VAL A 123 -12.03 6.98 16.30
C VAL A 123 -12.42 7.35 17.71
N SER A 124 -13.56 8.04 17.87
CA SER A 124 -14.08 8.35 19.21
C SER A 124 -14.96 7.22 19.75
N ASN A 125 -15.43 6.33 18.87
CA ASN A 125 -16.26 5.18 19.22
C ASN A 125 -15.52 3.87 18.89
N GLU A 126 -14.49 3.59 19.69
CA GLU A 126 -13.56 2.47 19.49
C GLU A 126 -14.28 1.12 19.40
N LYS A 127 -15.24 0.88 20.30
CA LYS A 127 -15.95 -0.40 20.37
C LYS A 127 -16.73 -0.71 19.10
N GLU A 128 -17.50 0.25 18.59
CA GLU A 128 -18.29 0.03 17.36
C GLU A 128 -17.39 -0.19 16.15
N THR A 129 -16.30 0.58 16.04
CA THR A 129 -15.33 0.38 14.96
C THR A 129 -14.68 -1.00 15.06
N ARG A 130 -14.28 -1.42 16.26
CA ARG A 130 -13.71 -2.75 16.52
C ARG A 130 -14.69 -3.86 16.13
N ASP A 131 -15.93 -3.77 16.58
CA ASP A 131 -16.99 -4.74 16.28
C ASP A 131 -17.25 -4.83 14.76
N ALA A 132 -17.22 -3.69 14.06
CA ALA A 132 -17.37 -3.65 12.60
C ALA A 132 -16.19 -4.28 11.84
N ILE A 133 -14.94 -4.04 12.27
CA ILE A 133 -13.75 -4.69 11.69
C ILE A 133 -13.82 -6.21 11.87
N VAL A 134 -14.19 -6.67 13.08
CA VAL A 134 -14.38 -8.10 13.37
C VAL A 134 -15.50 -8.68 12.51
N ALA A 135 -16.62 -7.98 12.36
CA ALA A 135 -17.71 -8.41 11.48
C ALA A 135 -17.25 -8.51 10.02
N ALA A 136 -16.50 -7.52 9.51
CA ALA A 136 -15.96 -7.48 8.15
C ALA A 136 -15.05 -8.68 7.84
N SER A 137 -14.35 -9.23 8.83
CA SER A 137 -13.50 -10.43 8.66
C SER A 137 -14.29 -11.70 8.28
N ASN A 138 -15.62 -11.65 8.28
CA ASN A 138 -16.47 -12.75 7.79
C ASN A 138 -16.77 -12.66 6.28
N TYR A 139 -16.32 -11.60 5.61
CA TYR A 139 -16.57 -11.29 4.21
C TYR A 139 -15.25 -11.22 3.44
N PRO A 140 -15.25 -11.36 2.10
CA PRO A 140 -14.07 -11.11 1.27
C PRO A 140 -13.82 -9.61 1.17
N LEU A 141 -13.42 -9.01 2.30
CA LEU A 141 -13.24 -7.57 2.48
C LEU A 141 -11.97 -7.32 3.28
N SER A 142 -11.02 -6.62 2.65
CA SER A 142 -9.85 -6.08 3.33
C SER A 142 -10.01 -4.58 3.54
N ILE A 143 -9.48 -4.06 4.63
CA ILE A 143 -9.60 -2.65 5.01
C ILE A 143 -8.19 -2.07 5.10
N VAL A 144 -7.93 -1.01 4.34
CA VAL A 144 -6.69 -0.23 4.42
C VAL A 144 -7.04 1.15 4.95
N MET A 145 -6.59 1.45 6.16
CA MET A 145 -6.73 2.76 6.79
C MET A 145 -5.45 3.57 6.58
N VAL A 146 -5.56 4.70 5.87
CA VAL A 146 -4.47 5.65 5.66
C VAL A 146 -4.62 6.84 6.60
N GLY A 147 -3.74 6.92 7.60
CA GLY A 147 -3.65 8.02 8.54
C GLY A 147 -2.96 9.23 7.93
N VAL A 148 -3.67 10.34 7.81
CA VAL A 148 -3.15 11.62 7.28
C VAL A 148 -3.16 12.68 8.37
N GLY A 149 -2.00 13.20 8.76
CA GLY A 149 -1.93 14.26 9.77
C GLY A 149 -0.95 13.94 10.89
N ASP A 150 -1.13 14.64 12.01
CA ASP A 150 -0.18 14.64 13.12
C ASP A 150 -0.35 13.49 14.12
N GLY A 151 -1.37 12.64 13.95
CA GLY A 151 -1.76 11.60 14.91
C GLY A 151 -2.41 12.16 16.19
N PRO A 152 -2.41 11.42 17.31
CA PRO A 152 -1.72 10.14 17.56
C PRO A 152 -2.35 8.94 16.84
N TRP A 153 -1.56 7.88 16.59
CA TRP A 153 -1.97 6.72 15.79
C TRP A 153 -2.01 5.38 16.56
N ASP A 154 -1.71 5.39 17.86
CA ASP A 154 -1.57 4.17 18.66
C ASP A 154 -2.81 3.25 18.59
N MET A 155 -4.01 3.82 18.57
CA MET A 155 -5.26 3.07 18.43
C MET A 155 -5.37 2.35 17.07
N MET A 156 -4.89 2.97 15.98
CA MET A 156 -4.93 2.35 14.66
C MET A 156 -3.89 1.23 14.55
N GLU A 157 -2.73 1.39 15.20
CA GLU A 157 -1.72 0.33 15.33
C GLU A 157 -2.27 -0.85 16.17
N GLU A 158 -3.09 -0.59 17.20
CA GLU A 158 -3.79 -1.66 17.93
C GLU A 158 -4.81 -2.39 17.04
N PHE A 159 -5.54 -1.67 16.20
CA PHE A 159 -6.51 -2.27 15.28
C PHE A 159 -5.86 -3.13 14.18
N ASP A 160 -4.64 -2.80 13.79
CA ASP A 160 -3.84 -3.53 12.80
C ASP A 160 -3.55 -4.97 13.28
N ASP A 161 -2.94 -5.13 14.46
CA ASP A 161 -2.37 -6.43 14.87
C ASP A 161 -3.05 -7.09 16.09
N GLN A 162 -3.84 -6.35 16.87
CA GLN A 162 -4.23 -6.79 18.22
C GLN A 162 -5.73 -7.07 18.37
N LEU A 163 -6.50 -7.12 17.27
CA LEU A 163 -7.94 -7.36 17.34
C LEU A 163 -8.28 -8.84 17.56
N PRO A 164 -8.83 -9.22 18.73
CA PRO A 164 -9.23 -10.60 18.99
C PRO A 164 -10.51 -10.94 18.21
N ALA A 165 -10.71 -12.24 17.95
CA ALA A 165 -11.92 -12.83 17.36
C ALA A 165 -12.20 -12.58 15.86
N ARG A 166 -11.34 -11.83 15.14
CA ARG A 166 -11.41 -11.78 13.66
C ARG A 166 -10.99 -13.12 13.04
N ARG A 167 -11.58 -13.49 11.89
CA ARG A 167 -11.30 -14.78 11.23
C ARG A 167 -9.95 -14.81 10.52
N PHE A 168 -9.51 -13.68 10.01
CA PHE A 168 -8.20 -13.42 9.41
C PHE A 168 -7.86 -11.95 9.65
N ASP A 169 -6.60 -11.58 9.42
CA ASP A 169 -6.18 -10.19 9.48
C ASP A 169 -6.69 -9.41 8.27
N ASN A 170 -7.70 -8.57 8.48
CA ASN A 170 -8.43 -7.87 7.44
C ASN A 170 -8.36 -6.34 7.57
N PHE A 171 -7.50 -5.81 8.44
CA PHE A 171 -7.37 -4.37 8.67
C PHE A 171 -5.91 -3.99 8.73
N GLN A 172 -5.46 -3.11 7.83
CA GLN A 172 -4.09 -2.60 7.78
C GLN A 172 -4.06 -1.10 8.01
N PHE A 173 -3.16 -0.62 8.86
CA PHE A 173 -2.93 0.81 9.08
C PHE A 173 -1.64 1.31 8.39
N VAL A 174 -1.74 2.42 7.67
CA VAL A 174 -0.62 3.09 7.00
C VAL A 174 -0.59 4.56 7.40
N GLU A 175 0.51 5.00 8.00
CA GLU A 175 0.73 6.43 8.27
C GLU A 175 1.37 7.11 7.05
N TYR A 176 0.70 8.13 6.52
CA TYR A 176 1.08 8.84 5.29
C TYR A 176 2.49 9.45 5.31
N ASN A 177 3.01 9.81 6.50
CA ASN A 177 4.28 10.52 6.64
C ASN A 177 5.52 9.60 6.81
N LYS A 178 5.40 8.27 6.67
CA LYS A 178 6.52 7.30 6.86
C LYS A 178 7.23 6.92 5.54
N SER A 179 8.48 6.44 5.65
CA SER A 179 9.43 6.24 4.53
C SER A 179 9.03 5.16 3.50
N VAL A 180 9.67 5.16 2.33
CA VAL A 180 9.33 4.29 1.17
C VAL A 180 9.34 2.78 1.45
N ILE A 181 10.26 2.26 2.27
CA ILE A 181 10.25 0.82 2.64
C ILE A 181 9.02 0.50 3.51
N HIS A 182 8.56 1.46 4.31
CA HIS A 182 7.33 1.34 5.11
C HIS A 182 6.09 1.27 4.22
N ILE A 183 6.06 2.06 3.15
CA ILE A 183 4.91 2.15 2.25
C ILE A 183 4.82 0.95 1.32
N MET A 184 5.94 0.51 0.73
CA MET A 184 5.96 -0.75 -0.01
C MET A 184 5.67 -1.95 0.89
N GLY A 185 6.34 -1.99 2.05
CA GLY A 185 6.19 -3.08 3.00
C GLY A 185 4.74 -3.27 3.39
N ARG A 186 4.08 -2.21 3.87
CA ARG A 186 2.68 -2.30 4.29
C ARG A 186 1.68 -2.48 3.15
N THR A 187 1.97 -1.97 1.95
CA THR A 187 1.11 -2.22 0.78
C THR A 187 1.16 -3.67 0.36
N LEU A 188 2.34 -4.29 0.35
CA LEU A 188 2.53 -5.69 -0.02
C LEU A 188 2.12 -6.65 1.11
N GLU A 189 2.34 -6.28 2.37
CA GLU A 189 1.95 -7.02 3.57
C GLU A 189 0.43 -7.16 3.70
N ALA A 190 -0.35 -6.23 3.13
CA ALA A 190 -1.81 -6.38 3.02
C ALA A 190 -2.24 -7.53 2.09
N PHE A 191 -1.33 -8.05 1.25
CA PHE A 191 -1.55 -9.22 0.39
C PHE A 191 -0.88 -10.49 0.94
N ASP A 192 -0.23 -10.42 2.10
CA ASP A 192 0.41 -11.54 2.78
C ASP A 192 -0.41 -11.97 4.00
N ASP A 193 -1.20 -13.04 3.83
CA ASP A 193 -2.14 -13.54 4.83
C ASP A 193 -1.46 -14.02 6.13
N ASP A 194 -0.22 -14.51 6.06
CA ASP A 194 0.49 -15.08 7.21
C ASP A 194 1.57 -14.16 7.77
N LYS A 195 1.87 -13.04 7.09
CA LYS A 195 2.88 -12.04 7.44
C LYS A 195 4.29 -12.63 7.57
N LEU A 196 4.54 -13.84 7.07
CA LEU A 196 5.82 -14.53 7.18
C LEU A 196 6.66 -14.23 5.94
N ILE A 197 7.55 -13.25 6.05
CA ILE A 197 8.33 -12.74 4.92
C ILE A 197 9.70 -13.44 4.85
N PRO A 198 9.93 -14.37 3.91
CA PRO A 198 11.24 -15.00 3.76
C PRO A 198 12.22 -13.96 3.23
N THR A 199 13.17 -13.56 4.07
CA THR A 199 14.08 -12.45 3.76
C THR A 199 15.50 -12.95 3.55
N LEU A 200 16.04 -12.68 2.37
CA LEU A 200 17.34 -13.15 1.91
C LEU A 200 18.28 -11.97 1.64
N GLY A 201 19.56 -12.14 1.98
CA GLY A 201 20.65 -11.24 1.60
C GLY A 201 21.64 -11.95 0.68
N PHE A 202 22.30 -11.21 -0.20
CA PHE A 202 23.24 -11.73 -1.19
C PHE A 202 24.34 -10.70 -1.47
N GLY A 203 25.41 -11.10 -2.16
CA GLY A 203 26.49 -10.18 -2.59
C GLY A 203 27.48 -9.80 -1.49
N ASP A 204 27.42 -10.43 -0.30
CA ASP A 204 28.47 -10.27 0.70
C ASP A 204 29.68 -11.16 0.39
N VAL A 205 30.82 -10.92 1.04
CA VAL A 205 32.05 -11.71 0.84
C VAL A 205 31.82 -13.22 1.04
N ARG A 206 30.85 -13.61 1.89
CA ARG A 206 30.55 -15.02 2.17
C ARG A 206 29.73 -15.68 1.06
N THR A 207 28.78 -14.95 0.48
CA THR A 207 27.87 -15.48 -0.56
C THR A 207 28.41 -15.30 -1.97
N GLY A 208 29.21 -14.27 -2.22
CA GLY A 208 29.68 -13.92 -3.55
C GLY A 208 28.52 -13.78 -4.55
N SER A 209 28.71 -14.28 -5.76
CA SER A 209 27.68 -14.28 -6.82
C SER A 209 26.90 -15.59 -6.92
N THR A 210 27.11 -16.56 -6.03
CA THR A 210 26.58 -17.94 -6.19
C THR A 210 25.63 -18.38 -5.10
N SER A 211 25.46 -17.61 -4.03
CA SER A 211 24.66 -17.99 -2.87
C SER A 211 23.90 -16.80 -2.26
N PHE A 212 23.14 -17.07 -1.21
CA PHE A 212 22.42 -16.11 -0.38
C PHE A 212 22.53 -16.52 1.10
N PHE A 213 22.10 -15.64 2.01
CA PHE A 213 21.95 -15.92 3.44
C PHE A 213 20.58 -15.44 3.93
N HIS A 214 20.04 -16.05 4.97
CA HIS A 214 18.77 -15.62 5.57
C HIS A 214 19.00 -14.47 6.56
N LEU A 215 18.14 -13.45 6.53
CA LEU A 215 18.15 -12.36 7.53
C LEU A 215 17.43 -12.78 8.82
N GLY A 216 16.39 -13.59 8.71
CA GLY A 216 15.63 -14.09 9.84
C GLY A 216 16.44 -15.04 10.74
N VAL A 217 16.06 -15.08 12.01
CA VAL A 217 16.78 -15.85 13.03
C VAL A 217 16.61 -17.34 12.76
N ASN A 218 17.71 -18.10 12.78
CA ASN A 218 17.73 -19.54 12.49
C ASN A 218 17.15 -19.93 11.12
N SER A 219 17.21 -19.03 10.13
CA SER A 219 16.61 -19.22 8.79
C SER A 219 15.09 -19.28 8.76
N ASN A 220 14.42 -18.84 9.83
CA ASN A 220 12.98 -18.63 9.82
C ASN A 220 12.63 -17.35 9.04
N PRO A 221 11.43 -17.27 8.43
CA PRO A 221 10.90 -16.02 7.89
C PRO A 221 10.83 -14.91 8.96
N CYS A 222 10.91 -13.66 8.51
CA CYS A 222 10.63 -12.50 9.35
C CYS A 222 9.13 -12.35 9.56
N HIS A 223 8.70 -11.78 10.69
CA HIS A 223 7.29 -11.52 10.97
C HIS A 223 6.94 -10.06 10.64
N GLY A 224 6.40 -9.85 9.43
CA GLY A 224 6.09 -8.53 8.90
C GLY A 224 7.33 -7.71 8.50
N PHE A 225 7.10 -6.56 7.86
CA PHE A 225 8.20 -5.73 7.34
C PHE A 225 8.99 -4.99 8.44
N ASP A 226 8.38 -4.75 9.59
CA ASP A 226 9.08 -4.13 10.72
C ASP A 226 10.20 -5.05 11.25
N ASP A 227 9.96 -6.37 11.33
CA ASP A 227 11.01 -7.34 11.66
C ASP A 227 12.08 -7.43 10.56
N VAL A 228 11.69 -7.40 9.28
CA VAL A 228 12.65 -7.32 8.16
C VAL A 228 13.60 -6.13 8.31
N LEU A 229 13.06 -4.94 8.60
CA LEU A 229 13.82 -3.73 8.80
C LEU A 229 14.75 -3.82 10.01
N ASP A 230 14.28 -4.35 11.11
CA ASP A 230 15.09 -4.48 12.32
C ASP A 230 16.22 -5.51 12.15
N ARG A 231 15.93 -6.64 11.50
CA ARG A 231 16.96 -7.62 11.11
C ARG A 231 17.98 -7.02 10.15
N TYR A 232 17.54 -6.25 9.15
CA TYR A 232 18.42 -5.55 8.23
C TYR A 232 19.37 -4.57 8.97
N LYS A 233 18.83 -3.72 9.86
CA LYS A 233 19.63 -2.76 10.66
C LYS A 233 20.65 -3.48 11.56
N GLN A 234 20.27 -4.62 12.14
CA GLN A 234 21.15 -5.41 13.01
C GLN A 234 22.29 -6.07 12.24
N LEU A 235 22.01 -6.60 11.04
CA LEU A 235 22.99 -7.39 10.27
C LEU A 235 23.91 -6.53 9.41
N THR A 236 23.41 -5.44 8.82
CA THR A 236 24.17 -4.59 7.89
C THR A 236 25.56 -4.16 8.40
N PRO A 237 25.73 -3.70 9.66
CA PRO A 237 27.04 -3.30 10.19
C PRO A 237 28.06 -4.44 10.26
N THR A 238 27.60 -5.70 10.27
CA THR A 238 28.45 -6.89 10.36
C THR A 238 28.81 -7.49 8.99
N ILE A 239 28.08 -7.09 7.95
CA ILE A 239 28.23 -7.62 6.60
C ILE A 239 29.35 -6.87 5.89
N LYS A 240 30.30 -7.62 5.32
CA LYS A 240 31.28 -7.07 4.39
C LYS A 240 30.72 -7.20 2.98
N LEU A 241 30.33 -6.06 2.42
CA LEU A 241 29.87 -5.97 1.03
C LEU A 241 30.98 -6.44 0.07
N SER A 242 30.57 -7.12 -0.99
CA SER A 242 31.44 -7.62 -2.07
C SER A 242 30.75 -7.42 -3.42
N GLY A 243 31.39 -7.91 -4.47
CA GLY A 243 30.73 -8.30 -5.71
C GLY A 243 31.22 -9.69 -6.14
N PRO A 244 30.82 -10.20 -7.31
CA PRO A 244 29.89 -9.61 -8.29
C PRO A 244 28.41 -9.75 -7.89
N THR A 245 27.53 -8.95 -8.50
CA THR A 245 26.08 -8.98 -8.26
C THR A 245 25.39 -9.99 -9.17
N ASN A 246 24.59 -10.90 -8.62
CA ASN A 246 23.84 -11.91 -9.38
C ASN A 246 22.50 -12.20 -8.70
N PHE A 247 21.39 -12.04 -9.41
CA PHE A 247 20.06 -12.29 -8.85
C PHE A 247 19.60 -13.74 -9.02
N ALA A 248 20.30 -14.54 -9.83
CA ALA A 248 19.91 -15.92 -10.09
C ALA A 248 19.76 -16.77 -8.81
N PRO A 249 20.67 -16.73 -7.82
CA PRO A 249 20.52 -17.54 -6.61
C PRO A 249 19.25 -17.22 -5.81
N VAL A 250 18.89 -15.94 -5.68
CA VAL A 250 17.69 -15.53 -4.94
C VAL A 250 16.41 -15.85 -5.72
N ILE A 251 16.38 -15.63 -7.03
CA ILE A 251 15.23 -16.00 -7.89
C ILE A 251 14.98 -17.51 -7.84
N GLN A 252 16.04 -18.32 -7.93
CA GLN A 252 15.93 -19.78 -7.87
C GLN A 252 15.44 -20.27 -6.50
N GLU A 253 15.84 -19.62 -5.41
CA GLU A 253 15.31 -19.93 -4.09
C GLU A 253 13.82 -19.57 -3.99
N THR A 254 13.40 -18.42 -4.51
CA THR A 254 11.98 -18.06 -4.53
C THR A 254 11.14 -19.04 -5.33
N ILE A 255 11.65 -19.55 -6.47
CA ILE A 255 10.99 -20.64 -7.21
C ILE A 255 10.79 -21.87 -6.31
N ARG A 256 11.80 -22.26 -5.50
CA ARG A 256 11.65 -23.39 -4.57
C ARG A 256 10.61 -23.11 -3.48
N ILE A 257 10.57 -21.88 -2.95
CA ILE A 257 9.55 -21.47 -1.99
C ILE A 257 8.16 -21.60 -2.62
N VAL A 258 7.95 -21.03 -3.81
CA VAL A 258 6.69 -21.12 -4.57
C VAL A 258 6.27 -22.56 -4.84
N GLN A 259 7.21 -23.44 -5.19
CA GLN A 259 6.93 -24.87 -5.39
C GLN A 259 6.49 -25.58 -4.09
N ARG A 260 7.09 -25.19 -2.96
CA ARG A 260 6.80 -25.78 -1.64
C ARG A 260 5.45 -25.30 -1.09
N THR A 261 5.19 -24.00 -1.16
CA THR A 261 3.98 -23.35 -0.64
C THR A 261 2.79 -23.52 -1.59
N ARG A 262 3.05 -23.61 -2.89
CA ARG A 262 2.05 -23.62 -3.98
C ARG A 262 1.17 -22.36 -3.99
N GLN A 263 1.68 -21.26 -3.46
CA GLN A 263 1.02 -19.96 -3.45
C GLN A 263 1.71 -19.00 -4.41
N TYR A 264 0.97 -17.96 -4.81
CA TYR A 264 1.55 -16.85 -5.55
C TYR A 264 2.51 -16.06 -4.67
N HIS A 265 3.66 -15.64 -5.21
CA HIS A 265 4.64 -14.85 -4.47
C HIS A 265 5.05 -13.62 -5.27
N ILE A 266 5.37 -12.54 -4.56
CA ILE A 266 6.04 -11.37 -5.11
C ILE A 266 7.44 -11.32 -4.51
N LEU A 267 8.46 -11.42 -5.36
CA LEU A 267 9.86 -11.24 -4.97
C LEU A 267 10.25 -9.78 -5.15
N VAL A 268 10.55 -9.08 -4.06
CA VAL A 268 11.13 -7.74 -4.12
C VAL A 268 12.65 -7.82 -3.97
N ILE A 269 13.39 -7.39 -4.98
CA ILE A 269 14.86 -7.31 -4.99
C ILE A 269 15.25 -5.84 -4.87
N VAL A 270 16.04 -5.47 -3.85
CA VAL A 270 16.61 -4.12 -3.73
C VAL A 270 18.11 -4.22 -3.96
N ALA A 271 18.65 -3.51 -4.96
CA ALA A 271 20.09 -3.52 -5.25
C ALA A 271 20.59 -2.17 -5.77
N ASP A 272 21.89 -1.93 -5.64
CA ASP A 272 22.54 -0.64 -5.91
C ASP A 272 23.33 -0.55 -7.22
N GLY A 273 23.26 -1.58 -8.07
CA GLY A 273 23.92 -1.60 -9.36
C GLY A 273 23.53 -2.78 -10.24
N GLN A 274 24.10 -2.82 -11.46
CA GLN A 274 23.80 -3.85 -12.46
C GLN A 274 24.32 -5.23 -12.05
N VAL A 275 23.69 -6.28 -12.60
CA VAL A 275 24.19 -7.65 -12.45
C VAL A 275 25.45 -7.84 -13.28
N SER A 276 26.44 -8.52 -12.69
CA SER A 276 27.67 -8.90 -13.40
C SER A 276 27.47 -10.17 -14.24
N ASN A 277 26.48 -10.99 -13.88
CA ASN A 277 26.11 -12.23 -14.56
C ASN A 277 24.77 -12.09 -15.28
N GLU A 278 24.74 -11.31 -16.37
CA GLU A 278 23.55 -11.02 -17.17
C GLU A 278 22.82 -12.30 -17.62
N LYS A 279 23.56 -13.24 -18.24
CA LYS A 279 22.97 -14.47 -18.79
C LYS A 279 22.28 -15.31 -17.71
N GLU A 280 22.92 -15.48 -16.56
CA GLU A 280 22.38 -16.33 -15.49
C GLU A 280 21.14 -15.70 -14.85
N THR A 281 21.15 -14.38 -14.65
CA THR A 281 19.98 -13.63 -14.18
C THR A 281 18.84 -13.70 -15.19
N ARG A 282 19.11 -13.48 -16.48
CA ARG A 282 18.14 -13.62 -17.57
C ARG A 282 17.50 -15.00 -17.59
N ASP A 283 18.31 -16.06 -17.55
CA ASP A 283 17.84 -17.45 -17.55
C ASP A 283 16.96 -17.74 -16.32
N ALA A 284 17.29 -17.18 -15.16
CA ALA A 284 16.50 -17.31 -13.94
C ALA A 284 15.14 -16.59 -14.02
N ILE A 285 15.08 -15.37 -14.58
CA ILE A 285 13.83 -14.63 -14.79
C ILE A 285 12.91 -15.40 -15.76
N VAL A 286 13.46 -15.89 -16.87
CA VAL A 286 12.72 -16.73 -17.84
C VAL A 286 12.20 -18.00 -17.17
N ALA A 287 13.00 -18.67 -16.34
CA ALA A 287 12.56 -19.84 -15.59
C ALA A 287 11.42 -19.49 -14.61
N ALA A 288 11.53 -18.36 -13.89
CA ALA A 288 10.53 -17.87 -12.94
C ALA A 288 9.16 -17.64 -13.59
N SER A 289 9.10 -17.24 -14.87
CA SER A 289 7.85 -17.06 -15.61
C SER A 289 7.01 -18.34 -15.80
N ASN A 290 7.54 -19.51 -15.42
CA ASN A 290 6.77 -20.76 -15.41
C ASN A 290 6.04 -21.01 -14.07
N TYR A 291 6.20 -20.14 -13.10
CA TYR A 291 5.65 -20.25 -11.74
C TYR A 291 4.77 -19.03 -11.42
N PRO A 292 3.87 -19.14 -10.41
CA PRO A 292 3.09 -17.99 -9.92
C PRO A 292 4.00 -17.06 -9.11
N LEU A 293 4.89 -16.36 -9.80
CA LEU A 293 5.94 -15.52 -9.25
C LEU A 293 6.10 -14.25 -10.08
N SER A 294 5.88 -13.09 -9.45
CA SER A 294 6.29 -11.79 -9.97
C SER A 294 7.53 -11.30 -9.25
N ILE A 295 8.39 -10.59 -9.98
CA ILE A 295 9.64 -10.05 -9.48
C ILE A 295 9.59 -8.53 -9.64
N VAL A 296 9.86 -7.81 -8.56
CA VAL A 296 10.00 -6.35 -8.57
C VAL A 296 11.44 -6.04 -8.19
N MET A 297 12.20 -5.50 -9.14
CA MET A 297 13.58 -5.06 -8.92
C MET A 297 13.61 -3.56 -8.69
N VAL A 298 14.05 -3.16 -7.50
CA VAL A 298 14.21 -1.77 -7.07
C VAL A 298 15.68 -1.37 -7.14
N GLY A 299 16.01 -0.53 -8.12
CA GLY A 299 17.34 0.04 -8.29
C GLY A 299 17.53 1.27 -7.42
N VAL A 300 18.48 1.22 -6.48
CA VAL A 300 18.87 2.36 -5.63
C VAL A 300 20.26 2.87 -6.04
N GLY A 301 20.53 4.17 -5.95
CA GLY A 301 21.83 4.73 -6.37
C GLY A 301 21.85 5.22 -7.83
N ASP A 302 23.06 5.43 -8.35
CA ASP A 302 23.29 6.23 -9.58
C ASP A 302 23.23 5.40 -10.87
N GLY A 303 23.09 4.08 -10.79
CA GLY A 303 23.12 3.19 -11.96
C GLY A 303 24.52 2.98 -12.53
N PRO A 304 24.67 2.66 -13.83
CA PRO A 304 23.65 2.67 -14.91
C PRO A 304 22.56 1.61 -14.74
N TRP A 305 21.41 1.77 -15.41
CA TRP A 305 20.24 0.87 -15.28
C TRP A 305 19.75 0.24 -16.59
N ASP A 306 20.44 0.49 -17.71
CA ASP A 306 20.01 0.05 -19.05
C ASP A 306 19.73 -1.45 -19.12
N MET A 307 20.53 -2.27 -18.42
CA MET A 307 20.35 -3.73 -18.37
C MET A 307 19.05 -4.14 -17.63
N MET A 308 18.66 -3.40 -16.60
CA MET A 308 17.41 -3.68 -15.89
C MET A 308 16.19 -3.26 -16.73
N GLU A 309 16.29 -2.13 -17.44
CA GLU A 309 15.28 -1.72 -18.42
C GLU A 309 15.15 -2.75 -19.57
N GLU A 310 16.24 -3.40 -19.99
CA GLU A 310 16.18 -4.51 -20.95
C GLU A 310 15.46 -5.75 -20.39
N PHE A 311 15.68 -6.10 -19.13
CA PHE A 311 14.99 -7.23 -18.49
C PHE A 311 13.49 -6.96 -18.29
N ASP A 312 13.11 -5.70 -18.09
CA ASP A 312 11.73 -5.23 -18.00
C ASP A 312 10.97 -5.57 -19.30
N ASP A 313 11.45 -5.09 -20.45
CA ASP A 313 10.67 -5.10 -21.70
C ASP A 313 11.05 -6.21 -22.71
N GLN A 314 12.25 -6.78 -22.62
CA GLN A 314 12.89 -7.48 -23.75
C GLN A 314 13.30 -8.93 -23.45
N LEU A 315 12.41 -9.70 -22.83
CA LEU A 315 12.62 -11.13 -22.57
C LEU A 315 11.69 -12.03 -23.41
N PRO A 316 11.99 -12.29 -24.70
CA PRO A 316 11.06 -12.96 -25.62
C PRO A 316 10.72 -14.43 -25.25
N ALA A 317 11.52 -15.05 -24.38
CA ALA A 317 11.33 -16.44 -23.98
C ALA A 317 10.44 -16.62 -22.73
N ARG A 318 10.03 -15.53 -22.04
CA ARG A 318 9.19 -15.61 -20.84
C ARG A 318 7.72 -15.90 -21.21
N ARG A 319 7.02 -16.67 -20.36
CA ARG A 319 5.63 -17.09 -20.61
C ARG A 319 4.62 -15.95 -20.43
N PHE A 320 4.89 -15.05 -19.50
CA PHE A 320 4.13 -13.84 -19.22
C PHE A 320 5.09 -12.80 -18.64
N ASP A 321 4.69 -11.54 -18.61
CA ASP A 321 5.51 -10.51 -18.00
C ASP A 321 5.56 -10.66 -16.48
N ASN A 322 6.73 -10.97 -15.94
CA ASN A 322 6.90 -11.35 -14.54
C ASN A 322 8.04 -10.59 -13.85
N PHE A 323 8.57 -9.54 -14.47
CA PHE A 323 9.70 -8.78 -13.94
C PHE A 323 9.48 -7.28 -14.20
N GLN A 324 9.30 -6.52 -13.11
CA GLN A 324 9.19 -5.06 -13.10
C GLN A 324 10.50 -4.45 -12.60
N PHE A 325 11.07 -3.49 -13.32
CA PHE A 325 12.15 -2.63 -12.84
C PHE A 325 11.64 -1.26 -12.36
N VAL A 326 12.16 -0.79 -11.22
CA VAL A 326 11.87 0.53 -10.66
C VAL A 326 13.17 1.23 -10.25
N GLU A 327 13.53 2.29 -10.99
CA GLU A 327 14.63 3.16 -10.59
C GLU A 327 14.18 4.13 -9.48
N TYR A 328 14.52 3.80 -8.23
CA TYR A 328 14.08 4.52 -7.03
C TYR A 328 14.37 6.02 -7.11
N ASN A 329 15.62 6.39 -7.40
CA ASN A 329 16.04 7.79 -7.40
C ASN A 329 15.34 8.63 -8.49
N LYS A 330 15.11 8.05 -9.67
CA LYS A 330 14.37 8.69 -10.77
C LYS A 330 12.91 8.89 -10.37
N VAL A 331 12.31 7.88 -9.77
CA VAL A 331 10.92 7.95 -9.29
C VAL A 331 10.74 9.02 -8.22
N LEU A 332 11.63 9.12 -7.23
CA LEU A 332 11.58 10.19 -6.22
C LEU A 332 11.70 11.59 -6.85
N ARG A 333 12.61 11.75 -7.82
CA ARG A 333 12.81 13.04 -8.53
C ARG A 333 11.60 13.46 -9.36
N LEU A 334 10.91 12.50 -9.97
CA LEU A 334 9.71 12.73 -10.78
C LEU A 334 8.47 12.96 -9.92
N ASN A 335 8.45 12.42 -8.69
CA ASN A 335 7.31 12.47 -7.79
C ASN A 335 7.59 13.28 -6.52
N GLN A 336 8.20 14.47 -6.64
CA GLN A 336 8.65 15.30 -5.49
C GLN A 336 7.56 15.62 -4.46
N ARG A 337 6.29 15.61 -4.87
CA ARG A 337 5.16 15.85 -3.98
C ARG A 337 4.78 14.62 -3.16
N ASN A 338 4.83 13.44 -3.78
CA ASN A 338 4.40 12.16 -3.21
C ASN A 338 5.36 11.04 -3.64
N PRO A 339 6.63 11.09 -3.20
CA PRO A 339 7.70 10.22 -3.69
C PRO A 339 7.42 8.73 -3.50
N GLU A 340 6.82 8.40 -2.36
CA GLU A 340 6.57 7.04 -1.91
C GLU A 340 5.54 6.31 -2.78
N VAL A 341 4.76 7.09 -3.52
CA VAL A 341 3.64 6.58 -4.31
C VAL A 341 4.00 6.48 -5.75
N GLY A 342 4.71 7.49 -6.27
CA GLY A 342 5.42 7.28 -7.52
C GLY A 342 6.19 5.96 -7.47
N PHE A 343 6.76 5.66 -6.30
CA PHE A 343 7.43 4.41 -6.04
C PHE A 343 6.48 3.19 -6.00
N ALA A 344 5.45 3.19 -5.14
CA ALA A 344 4.53 2.05 -5.04
C ALA A 344 3.81 1.74 -6.37
N THR A 345 3.35 2.77 -7.10
CA THR A 345 2.76 2.60 -8.43
C THR A 345 3.74 1.99 -9.42
N ALA A 346 4.99 2.47 -9.44
CA ALA A 346 6.01 1.91 -10.33
C ALA A 346 6.33 0.44 -9.99
N ALA A 347 6.32 0.09 -8.70
CA ALA A 347 6.61 -1.28 -8.23
C ALA A 347 5.50 -2.28 -8.52
N LEU A 348 4.25 -1.82 -8.64
CA LEU A 348 3.08 -2.67 -8.80
C LEU A 348 2.56 -2.76 -10.25
N MET A 349 3.15 -2.00 -11.18
CA MET A 349 2.61 -1.79 -12.53
C MET A 349 2.49 -3.08 -13.37
N GLU A 350 3.42 -4.02 -13.21
CA GLU A 350 3.45 -5.29 -13.97
C GLU A 350 3.20 -6.54 -13.11
N ILE A 351 2.77 -6.37 -11.86
CA ILE A 351 2.28 -7.51 -11.10
C ILE A 351 0.93 -7.88 -11.72
N PRO A 352 0.77 -9.09 -12.31
CA PRO A 352 -0.48 -9.45 -12.97
C PRO A 352 -1.63 -9.31 -11.98
N GLY A 353 -2.56 -8.39 -12.27
CA GLY A 353 -3.93 -8.50 -11.80
C GLY A 353 -4.39 -9.92 -12.13
N THR A 354 -4.59 -10.71 -11.09
CA THR A 354 -4.65 -12.17 -11.07
C THR A 354 -5.14 -12.83 -12.37
N SER A 355 -4.33 -13.77 -12.88
CA SER A 355 -4.72 -14.98 -13.62
C SER A 355 -6.20 -15.07 -14.04
N HIS A 356 -6.44 -15.04 -15.35
CA HIS A 356 -7.69 -15.18 -16.11
C HIS A 356 -8.73 -16.27 -15.70
N SER A 357 -8.95 -16.61 -14.42
CA SER A 357 -10.01 -17.58 -14.08
C SER A 357 -10.66 -17.56 -12.70
N PHE A 358 -10.33 -16.73 -11.68
CA PHE A 358 -10.94 -16.98 -10.36
C PHE A 358 -11.57 -15.87 -9.52
N PHE A 359 -11.26 -14.58 -9.61
CA PHE A 359 -11.98 -13.58 -8.79
C PHE A 359 -12.05 -12.22 -9.50
N HIS A 360 -13.26 -11.65 -9.62
CA HIS A 360 -13.47 -10.24 -9.96
C HIS A 360 -13.31 -9.41 -8.69
N ASN A 361 -12.57 -8.30 -8.75
CA ASN A 361 -12.47 -7.31 -7.68
C ASN A 361 -13.09 -5.99 -8.15
N SER A 362 -13.90 -5.38 -7.28
CA SER A 362 -14.37 -3.99 -7.40
C SER A 362 -13.99 -3.25 -6.11
N TRP A 363 -13.74 -1.93 -6.17
CA TRP A 363 -13.05 -1.19 -5.09
C TRP A 363 -13.90 -0.06 -4.53
N VAL A 364 -13.72 0.29 -3.24
CA VAL A 364 -14.50 1.35 -2.55
C VAL A 364 -13.58 2.31 -1.78
N CYS A 365 -13.72 3.62 -1.98
CA CYS A 365 -12.83 4.65 -1.42
C CYS A 365 -13.57 5.60 -0.46
N PHE A 366 -12.97 5.93 0.70
CA PHE A 366 -13.61 6.77 1.72
C PHE A 366 -12.68 7.74 2.44
N VAL A 367 -13.25 8.85 2.90
CA VAL A 367 -12.56 10.00 3.50
C VAL A 367 -13.25 10.43 4.81
N ASP A 368 -12.49 10.50 5.91
CA ASP A 368 -12.86 11.00 7.26
C ASP A 368 -12.32 12.43 7.52
N GLN A 369 -12.90 13.22 8.44
CA GLN A 369 -12.40 14.58 8.78
C GLN A 369 -12.70 15.03 10.25
N PHE A 370 -11.70 15.53 11.03
CA PHE A 370 -11.91 16.41 12.23
C PHE A 370 -11.00 17.64 12.33
N LYS A 371 -11.30 18.76 13.02
CA LYS A 371 -12.30 19.24 14.01
C LYS A 371 -12.30 20.79 13.91
N THR A 372 -13.43 21.48 14.08
CA THR A 372 -13.45 22.92 14.46
C THR A 372 -14.47 23.16 15.59
N ILE A 373 -14.05 23.80 16.68
CA ILE A 373 -14.93 24.43 17.68
C ILE A 373 -14.75 25.95 17.53
N LYS A 374 -15.85 26.70 17.36
CA LYS A 374 -15.98 28.18 17.49
C LYS A 374 -16.99 28.43 18.62
N GLN A 375 -17.01 29.48 19.45
CA GLN A 375 -16.30 30.78 19.63
C GLN A 375 -16.79 31.35 20.99
N LEU A 376 -16.03 32.20 21.71
CA LEU A 376 -16.49 33.47 22.36
C LEU A 376 -15.44 34.07 23.34
N GLY A 377 -15.02 35.30 23.06
CA GLY A 377 -15.02 36.43 24.01
C GLY A 377 -13.94 36.60 25.10
N LEU A 378 -13.15 37.67 24.92
CA LEU A 378 -12.55 38.60 25.90
C LEU A 378 -11.10 38.41 26.36
N LEU A 379 -10.43 39.57 26.38
CA LEU A 379 -9.05 39.92 26.73
C LEU A 379 -8.53 39.32 28.05
N GLN A 380 -7.29 38.83 28.07
CA GLN A 380 -6.09 39.67 28.30
C GLN A 380 -4.87 39.05 27.64
#